data_AF-A0AAW0GCJ1-F1
#
_entry.id   AF-A0AAW0GCJ1-F1
#
_cell.length_a   1.000
_cell.length_b   1.000
_cell.length_c   1.000
_cell.angle_alpha   90.00
_cell.angle_beta   90.00
_cell.angle_gamma   90.00
#
_symmetry.space_group_name_H-M   'P 1'
#
loop_
_entity.id
_entity.type
_entity.pdbx_description
1 polymer ?
#
loop_
_entity_poly.entity_id
_entity_poly.type
_entity_poly.pdbx_seq_one_letter_code
_entity_poly.pdbx_strand_id
1 'polypeptide(L)'
;MMLNALTLQISHLVTYNRYLRFYPDGTVLSLLAGEEHPPQQIIPLLKPTLKQKGFFIGEWRLEGTTVYITSLTDPTGLTSSSSRYTFQMTLELRSRPTLGRWNRLDMKGYDSVNVETGEATPVSLKHDRPFWFSKVRSYG
;
A
#
# COMPACT_ATOMS: atom_id res chain seq x y z
N MET A 1 -42.23 29.87 13.38
CA MET A 1 -41.18 30.09 12.36
C MET A 1 -40.00 29.20 12.74
N MET A 2 -39.88 28.01 12.15
CA MET A 2 -38.77 27.08 12.43
C MET A 2 -37.71 27.26 11.35
N LEU A 3 -36.47 27.55 11.77
CA LEU A 3 -35.30 27.47 10.90
C LEU A 3 -34.86 26.01 10.83
N ASN A 4 -34.94 25.41 9.65
CA ASN A 4 -34.33 24.12 9.38
C ASN A 4 -32.82 24.31 9.21
N ALA A 5 -32.03 23.72 10.11
CA ALA A 5 -30.59 23.56 9.91
C ALA A 5 -30.36 22.35 9.00
N LEU A 6 -29.82 22.56 7.80
CA LEU A 6 -29.31 21.49 6.95
C LEU A 6 -27.83 21.29 7.28
N THR A 7 -27.49 20.16 7.89
CA THR A 7 -26.10 19.72 8.00
C THR A 7 -25.62 19.24 6.62
N LEU A 8 -24.72 20.00 6.01
CA LEU A 8 -23.95 19.58 4.84
C LEU A 8 -22.99 18.46 5.27
N GLN A 9 -23.40 17.20 5.11
CA GLN A 9 -22.46 16.08 5.11
C GLN A 9 -21.73 16.07 3.76
N ILE A 10 -20.59 16.76 3.69
CA ILE A 10 -19.69 16.60 2.55
C ILE A 10 -18.98 15.25 2.74
N SER A 11 -19.49 14.19 2.12
CA SER A 11 -18.76 12.94 1.98
C SER A 11 -17.75 13.10 0.84
N HIS A 12 -16.58 13.67 1.13
CA HIS A 12 -15.44 13.47 0.24
C HIS A 12 -15.04 12.00 0.35
N LEU A 13 -15.52 11.17 -0.58
CA LEU A 13 -14.99 9.83 -0.74
C LEU A 13 -13.55 9.99 -1.23
N VAL A 14 -12.59 10.05 -0.31
CA VAL A 14 -11.17 10.09 -0.64
C VAL A 14 -10.77 8.66 -0.98
N THR A 15 -10.68 8.36 -2.27
CA THR A 15 -10.07 7.11 -2.72
C THR A 15 -8.55 7.26 -2.64
N TYR A 16 -7.90 6.31 -1.99
CA TYR A 16 -6.44 6.21 -2.01
C TYR A 16 -6.01 5.07 -2.92
N ASN A 17 -4.98 5.32 -3.72
CA ASN A 17 -4.27 4.30 -4.47
C ASN A 17 -3.00 3.91 -3.71
N ARG A 18 -2.79 2.61 -3.52
CA ARG A 18 -1.52 2.09 -3.01
C ARG A 18 -0.64 1.62 -4.18
N TYR A 19 0.58 2.13 -4.20
CA TYR A 19 1.60 1.79 -5.18
C TYR A 19 2.66 0.90 -4.51
N LEU A 20 3.00 -0.22 -5.14
CA LEU A 20 3.99 -1.17 -4.65
C LEU A 20 5.12 -1.33 -5.68
N ARG A 21 6.37 -1.36 -5.21
CA ARG A 21 7.55 -1.65 -6.05
C ARG A 21 8.44 -2.68 -5.37
N PHE A 22 8.57 -3.84 -6.01
CA PHE A 22 9.35 -4.99 -5.54
C PHE A 22 10.73 -5.03 -6.18
N TYR A 23 11.78 -5.13 -5.36
CA TYR A 23 13.18 -5.27 -5.80
C TYR A 23 13.69 -6.70 -5.61
N PRO A 24 14.65 -7.17 -6.44
CA PRO A 24 15.16 -8.54 -6.36
C PRO A 24 15.89 -8.89 -5.06
N ASP A 25 16.37 -7.89 -4.32
CA ASP A 25 17.06 -8.03 -3.03
C ASP A 25 16.10 -8.27 -1.85
N GLY A 26 14.79 -8.34 -2.11
CA GLY A 26 13.77 -8.46 -1.07
C GLY A 26 13.26 -7.11 -0.56
N THR A 27 13.75 -5.98 -1.06
CA THR A 27 13.22 -4.65 -0.68
C THR A 27 11.88 -4.39 -1.36
N VAL A 28 10.90 -3.83 -0.63
CA VAL A 28 9.65 -3.32 -1.20
C VAL A 28 9.38 -1.88 -0.77
N LEU A 29 8.91 -1.08 -1.73
CA LEU A 29 8.41 0.27 -1.47
C LEU A 29 6.88 0.26 -1.52
N SER A 30 6.25 0.93 -0.56
CA SER A 30 4.80 1.15 -0.53
C SER A 30 4.51 2.64 -0.43
N LEU A 31 3.67 3.18 -1.31
CA LEU A 31 3.17 4.55 -1.21
C LEU A 31 1.64 4.55 -1.24
N LEU A 32 1.01 5.15 -0.23
CA LEU A 32 -0.42 5.47 -0.25
C LEU A 32 -0.59 6.93 -0.71
N ALA A 33 -1.19 7.13 -1.88
CA ALA A 33 -1.43 8.45 -2.46
C ALA A 33 -2.89 8.62 -2.86
N GLY A 34 -3.42 9.85 -2.84
CA GLY A 34 -4.78 10.12 -3.30
C GLY A 34 -4.91 10.03 -4.82
N GLU A 35 -6.15 10.08 -5.31
CA GLU A 35 -6.46 10.02 -6.76
C GLU A 35 -5.87 11.19 -7.57
N GLU A 36 -5.54 12.31 -6.92
CA GLU A 36 -4.87 13.46 -7.53
C GLU A 36 -3.49 13.11 -8.12
N HIS A 37 -2.92 11.97 -7.75
CA HIS A 37 -1.61 11.51 -8.19
C HIS A 37 -1.71 10.27 -9.10
N PRO A 38 -1.76 10.46 -10.43
CA PRO A 38 -1.91 9.35 -11.37
C PRO A 38 -0.62 8.50 -11.46
N PRO A 39 -0.73 7.22 -11.89
CA PRO A 39 0.42 6.31 -11.96
C PRO A 39 1.61 6.84 -12.76
N GLN A 40 1.36 7.56 -13.85
CA GLN A 40 2.41 8.14 -14.71
C GLN A 40 3.29 9.15 -13.96
N GLN A 41 2.75 9.83 -12.95
CA GLN A 41 3.49 10.76 -12.10
C GLN A 41 4.21 10.04 -10.97
N ILE A 42 3.56 9.04 -10.35
CA ILE A 42 4.10 8.34 -9.18
C ILE A 42 5.19 7.34 -9.52
N ILE A 43 5.00 6.52 -10.56
CA ILE A 43 5.91 5.40 -10.90
C ILE A 43 7.37 5.87 -11.06
N PRO A 44 7.68 6.98 -11.77
CA PRO A 44 9.06 7.46 -11.90
C PRO A 44 9.68 7.93 -10.57
N LEU A 45 8.84 8.39 -9.63
CA LEU A 45 9.25 8.96 -8.35
C LEU A 45 9.35 7.91 -7.23
N LEU A 46 8.71 6.75 -7.39
CA LEU A 46 8.69 5.67 -6.40
C LEU A 46 10.06 4.97 -6.32
N LYS A 47 10.99 5.65 -5.65
CA LYS A 47 12.38 5.25 -5.40
C LYS A 47 12.67 5.30 -3.89
N PRO A 48 13.71 4.61 -3.38
CA PRO A 48 14.04 4.62 -1.96
C PRO A 48 14.30 6.01 -1.37
N THR A 49 14.67 6.98 -2.22
CA THR A 49 14.93 8.36 -1.83
C THR A 49 13.69 9.24 -1.70
N LEU A 50 12.49 8.71 -1.99
CA LEU A 50 11.24 9.47 -1.92
C LEU A 50 10.98 9.93 -0.48
N LYS A 51 10.71 11.22 -0.31
CA LYS A 51 10.32 11.81 0.97
C LYS A 51 8.89 12.32 0.90
N GLN A 52 7.92 11.46 1.17
CA GLN A 52 6.50 11.77 1.09
C GLN A 52 5.73 11.08 2.21
N LYS A 53 4.72 11.75 2.78
CA LYS A 53 3.82 11.14 3.76
C LYS A 53 3.12 9.92 3.15
N GLY A 54 3.07 8.82 3.90
CA GLY A 54 2.46 7.57 3.43
C GLY A 54 3.40 6.71 2.58
N PHE A 55 4.68 7.10 2.47
CA PHE A 55 5.75 6.28 1.91
C PHE A 55 6.35 5.37 2.98
N PHE A 56 6.52 4.10 2.66
CA PHE A 56 7.08 3.08 3.52
C PHE A 56 8.08 2.21 2.76
N ILE A 57 9.10 1.73 3.46
CA ILE A 57 10.05 0.74 2.99
C ILE A 57 9.95 -0.47 3.91
N GLY A 58 9.98 -1.66 3.32
CA GLY A 58 10.01 -2.91 4.06
C GLY A 58 10.59 -4.03 3.23
N GLU A 59 10.26 -5.25 3.61
CA GLU A 59 10.76 -6.48 3.01
C GLU A 59 9.62 -7.24 2.34
N TRP A 60 9.94 -8.00 1.29
CA TRP A 60 9.00 -8.91 0.66
C TRP A 60 9.61 -10.27 0.36
N ARG A 61 8.74 -11.27 0.36
CA ARG A 61 9.05 -12.62 -0.13
C ARG A 61 7.81 -13.23 -0.79
N LEU A 62 8.04 -14.19 -1.68
CA LEU A 62 7.01 -14.97 -2.34
C LEU A 62 7.11 -16.43 -1.89
N GLU A 63 6.01 -16.98 -1.38
CA GLU A 63 5.89 -18.40 -1.04
C GLU A 63 4.68 -18.97 -1.77
N GLY A 64 4.91 -19.87 -2.73
CA GLY A 64 3.87 -20.36 -3.62
C GLY A 64 3.25 -19.21 -4.41
N THR A 65 1.98 -18.88 -4.11
CA THR A 65 1.26 -17.74 -4.69
C THR A 65 1.02 -16.60 -3.70
N THR A 66 1.58 -16.68 -2.50
CA THR A 66 1.39 -15.68 -1.45
C THR A 66 2.59 -14.75 -1.37
N VAL A 67 2.37 -13.46 -1.55
CA VAL A 67 3.36 -12.41 -1.33
C VAL A 67 3.19 -11.89 0.08
N TYR A 68 4.24 -12.04 0.88
CA TYR A 68 4.33 -11.44 2.21
C TYR A 68 5.11 -10.15 2.10
N ILE A 69 4.57 -9.07 2.65
CA ILE A 69 5.27 -7.80 2.85
C ILE A 69 5.31 -7.55 4.36
N THR A 70 6.50 -7.31 4.89
CA THR A 70 6.74 -7.15 6.32
C THR A 70 7.59 -5.92 6.60
N SER A 71 7.64 -5.51 7.86
CA SER A 71 8.56 -4.47 8.33
C SER A 71 8.41 -3.14 7.57
N LEU A 72 7.20 -2.81 7.11
CA LEU A 72 6.95 -1.52 6.45
C LEU A 72 7.10 -0.41 7.48
N THR A 73 8.12 0.41 7.29
CA THR A 73 8.49 1.53 8.16
C THR A 73 8.57 2.80 7.36
N ASP A 74 8.24 3.93 7.99
CA ASP A 74 8.37 5.24 7.37
C ASP A 74 9.82 5.73 7.50
N PRO A 75 10.61 5.78 6.41
CA PRO A 75 11.99 6.24 6.47
C PRO A 75 12.11 7.75 6.69
N THR A 76 11.02 8.50 6.52
CA THR A 76 11.00 9.97 6.57
C THR A 76 10.69 10.52 7.95
N GLY A 77 10.06 9.70 8.81
CA GLY A 77 9.53 10.12 10.11
C GLY A 77 8.39 11.14 10.02
N LEU A 78 7.79 11.31 8.83
CA LEU A 78 6.69 12.27 8.60
C LEU A 78 5.34 11.73 9.08
N THR A 79 5.24 10.42 9.32
CA THR A 79 4.05 9.78 9.90
C THR A 79 4.19 9.64 11.42
N SER A 80 3.09 9.85 12.13
CA SER A 80 3.01 9.76 13.60
C SER A 80 3.05 8.33 14.13
N SER A 81 3.01 7.31 13.25
CA SER A 81 3.37 5.93 13.56
C SER A 81 4.88 5.87 13.80
N SER A 82 5.28 6.35 14.98
CA SER A 82 6.64 6.24 15.48
C SER A 82 7.10 4.78 15.46
N SER A 83 8.42 4.58 15.63
CA SER A 83 9.15 3.29 15.62
C SER A 83 8.55 2.12 16.42
N ARG A 84 7.43 2.34 17.13
CA ARG A 84 6.65 1.35 17.87
C ARG A 84 5.80 0.46 16.98
N TYR A 85 5.38 0.91 15.80
CA TYR A 85 4.52 0.10 14.93
C TYR A 85 5.08 0.04 13.51
N THR A 86 5.07 -1.17 12.94
CA THR A 86 5.26 -1.39 11.50
C THR A 86 3.97 -1.86 10.88
N PHE A 87 3.94 -1.93 9.55
CA PHE A 87 2.85 -2.56 8.83
C PHE A 87 3.31 -3.83 8.10
N GLN A 88 2.36 -4.74 7.92
CA GLN A 88 2.54 -5.93 7.09
C GLN A 88 1.35 -6.12 6.17
N MET A 89 1.57 -6.73 5.00
CA MET A 89 0.53 -7.11 4.05
C MET A 89 0.69 -8.56 3.64
N THR A 90 -0.45 -9.23 3.48
CA THR A 90 -0.52 -10.52 2.79
C THR A 90 -1.28 -10.32 1.49
N LEU A 91 -0.64 -10.61 0.36
CA LEU A 91 -1.24 -10.49 -0.97
C LEU A 91 -1.25 -11.86 -1.67
N GLU A 92 -2.26 -12.13 -2.49
CA GLU A 92 -2.34 -13.34 -3.30
C GLU A 92 -2.08 -13.01 -4.78
N LEU A 93 -1.08 -13.67 -5.37
CA LEU A 93 -0.73 -13.57 -6.78
C LEU A 93 -1.71 -14.40 -7.61
N ARG A 94 -2.48 -13.71 -8.45
CA ARG A 94 -3.49 -14.30 -9.33
C ARG A 94 -3.17 -13.99 -10.79
N SER A 95 -3.76 -14.79 -11.67
CA SER A 95 -3.73 -14.57 -13.11
C SER A 95 -5.13 -14.16 -13.58
N ARG A 96 -5.23 -13.18 -14.48
CA ARG A 96 -6.44 -13.02 -15.28
C ARG A 96 -6.45 -14.07 -16.39
N PRO A 97 -7.60 -14.71 -16.68
CA PRO A 97 -7.71 -15.69 -17.76
C PRO A 97 -7.27 -15.18 -19.13
N THR A 98 -7.37 -13.87 -19.40
CA THR A 98 -7.24 -13.28 -20.75
C THR A 98 -6.01 -12.40 -20.98
N LEU A 99 -5.21 -12.09 -19.95
CA LEU A 99 -4.15 -11.07 -20.01
C LEU A 99 -2.76 -11.60 -19.58
N GLY A 100 -2.57 -12.92 -19.64
CA GLY A 100 -1.34 -13.60 -19.24
C GLY A 100 -1.34 -14.04 -17.76
N ARG A 101 -0.26 -14.73 -17.35
CA ARG A 101 -0.10 -15.24 -15.98
C ARG A 101 0.40 -14.14 -15.04
N TRP A 102 -0.02 -14.21 -13.77
CA TRP A 102 0.55 -13.44 -12.65
C TRP A 102 0.56 -11.93 -12.86
N ASN A 103 -0.62 -11.37 -13.11
CA ASN A 103 -0.81 -9.94 -13.41
C ASN A 103 -1.79 -9.24 -12.44
N ARG A 104 -2.13 -9.90 -11.34
CA ARG A 104 -3.04 -9.39 -10.31
C ARG A 104 -2.54 -9.76 -8.93
N LEU A 105 -2.54 -8.80 -8.02
CA LEU A 105 -2.32 -9.04 -6.59
C LEU A 105 -3.60 -8.66 -5.83
N ASP A 106 -4.20 -9.63 -5.15
CA ASP A 106 -5.36 -9.41 -4.29
C ASP A 106 -4.89 -9.24 -2.85
N MET A 107 -5.27 -8.14 -2.19
CA MET A 107 -4.96 -7.96 -0.78
C MET A 107 -5.82 -8.87 0.09
N LYS A 108 -5.19 -9.65 0.95
CA LYS A 108 -5.84 -10.59 1.88
C LYS A 108 -5.80 -10.11 3.32
N GLY A 109 -4.74 -9.41 3.70
CA GLY A 109 -4.58 -8.87 5.03
C GLY A 109 -3.70 -7.63 5.01
N TYR A 110 -3.98 -6.71 5.92
CA TYR A 110 -3.17 -5.54 6.21
C TYR A 110 -3.25 -5.29 7.71
N ASP A 111 -2.13 -5.38 8.40
CA ASP A 111 -2.06 -5.28 9.85
C ASP A 111 -1.04 -4.24 10.27
N SER A 112 -1.31 -3.58 11.40
CA SER A 112 -0.28 -2.88 12.17
C SER A 112 0.31 -3.85 13.18
N VAL A 113 1.63 -3.94 13.23
CA VAL A 113 2.36 -4.82 14.13
C VAL A 113 3.10 -3.97 15.15
N ASN A 114 2.86 -4.22 16.44
CA ASN A 114 3.65 -3.63 17.50
C ASN A 114 5.07 -4.23 17.48
N VAL A 115 6.09 -3.39 17.38
CA VAL A 115 7.50 -3.82 17.25
C VAL A 115 8.02 -4.48 18.52
N GLU A 116 7.53 -4.09 19.69
CA GLU A 116 7.98 -4.62 20.98
C GLU A 116 7.33 -5.96 21.29
N THR A 117 6.01 -6.06 21.09
CA THR A 117 5.24 -7.26 21.48
C THR A 117 5.05 -8.25 20.33
N GLY A 118 5.23 -7.82 19.08
CA GLY A 118 4.90 -8.61 17.88
C GLY A 118 3.39 -8.74 17.63
N GLU A 119 2.54 -8.06 18.40
CA GLU A 119 1.09 -8.16 18.28
C GLU A 119 0.61 -7.51 16.98
N ALA A 120 -0.08 -8.30 16.14
CA ALA A 120 -0.67 -7.84 14.89
C ALA A 120 -2.14 -7.48 15.08
N THR A 121 -2.50 -6.24 14.76
CA THR A 121 -3.88 -5.74 14.77
C THR A 121 -4.33 -5.44 13.33
N PRO A 122 -5.45 -6.02 12.86
CA PRO A 122 -5.97 -5.75 11.53
C PRO A 122 -6.34 -4.30 11.32
N VAL A 123 -5.88 -3.71 10.22
CA VAL A 123 -6.25 -2.36 9.80
C VAL A 123 -7.47 -2.47 8.89
N SER A 124 -8.54 -1.75 9.23
CA SER A 124 -9.77 -1.76 8.43
C SER A 124 -9.55 -1.18 7.04
N LEU A 125 -9.72 -2.03 6.02
CA LEU A 125 -9.66 -1.66 4.60
C LEU A 125 -11.07 -1.40 4.08
N LYS A 126 -11.68 -0.26 4.46
CA LYS A 126 -12.93 0.15 3.83
C LYS A 126 -12.60 0.63 2.41
N HIS A 127 -12.86 -0.22 1.41
CA HIS A 127 -12.78 0.05 -0.04
C HIS A 127 -11.47 -0.27 -0.78
N ASP A 128 -10.77 -1.35 -0.42
CA ASP A 128 -9.58 -1.75 -1.20
C ASP A 128 -9.92 -2.38 -2.55
N ARG A 129 -9.23 -1.91 -3.60
CA ARG A 129 -9.28 -2.47 -4.94
C ARG A 129 -8.07 -3.39 -5.17
N PRO A 130 -8.22 -4.46 -5.98
CA PRO A 130 -7.08 -5.28 -6.39
C PRO A 130 -5.97 -4.45 -7.05
N PHE A 131 -4.73 -4.85 -6.82
CA PHE A 131 -3.58 -4.26 -7.49
C PHE A 131 -3.42 -4.84 -8.88
N TRP A 132 -3.32 -3.96 -9.87
CA TRP A 132 -2.97 -4.28 -11.24
C TRP A 132 -1.54 -3.82 -11.51
N PHE A 133 -0.74 -4.66 -12.13
CA PHE A 133 0.65 -4.31 -12.41
C PHE A 133 1.11 -4.84 -13.76
N SER A 134 2.05 -4.11 -14.35
CA SER A 134 2.83 -4.55 -15.49
C SER A 134 4.18 -5.08 -14.99
N LYS A 135 4.67 -6.18 -15.57
CA LYS A 135 6.01 -6.67 -15.25
C LYS A 135 7.04 -5.64 -15.72
N VAL A 136 7.84 -5.13 -14.79
CA VAL A 136 8.96 -4.23 -15.11
C VAL A 136 10.06 -5.06 -15.77
N ARG A 137 10.49 -4.67 -16.98
CA ARG A 137 11.47 -5.42 -17.79
C ARG A 137 12.92 -5.16 -17.39
N SER A 138 13.21 -4.00 -16.80
CA SER A 138 14.53 -3.67 -16.26
C SER A 138 14.39 -2.71 -15.07
N TYR A 139 15.21 -2.95 -14.05
CA TYR A 139 15.46 -2.01 -12.97
C TYR A 139 16.66 -1.20 -13.44
N GLY A 140 16.41 -0.08 -14.14
CA GLY A 140 17.48 0.80 -14.62
C GLY A 140 18.47 1.15 -13.51
#